data_AF-A0ABD2BYT6-F1
#
_entry.id   AF-A0ABD2BYT6-F1
#
_cell.length_a   1.000
_cell.length_b   1.000
_cell.length_c   1.000
_cell.angle_alpha   90.00
_cell.angle_beta   90.00
_cell.angle_gamma   90.00
#
_symmetry.space_group_name_H-M   'P 1'
#
loop_
_entity.id
_entity.type
_entity.pdbx_description
1 polymer ?
#
loop_
_entity_poly.entity_id
_entity_poly.type
_entity_poly.pdbx_seq_one_letter_code
_entity_poly.pdbx_strand_id
1 'polypeptide(L)'
;MERKPSWNEETIYALNLHKTVFGLIGTWPFDVGNLSSKLRWSLIMLIQMSTISSLSLEVYRHCLDLDDTMDAFIMDLSALVTISKLLFTRLNYRHIRSLLSSIIEDLSNLEDSNEREIVMKYTTRGKIVSLSILYLAYASGISFLFKNLPLHYFLSQNIDRNETYNVNVTSYFLSTYCVFKDQSGFWRTAILLLQTIEIFVNQTSHCGNDGFFFVLAMHLCGQFEVLRMNFANLGTKEDFSRKKIGALVRRHCRLIRLADSLEEAFNMILLIQLLMSGLLLCIEGPYKCITWATGTWPLEEEGLFTMVRFGIVFALEFSILVSILMEIRSNCGTFDETLDFFGLFASSMICLSKLILTKLHQEDLRRIVLSVLNDWFISVDGSSTKNIMLKYTNRSKLVYRIQMSLGLVIITTMILDALPASESYLSDNSTSNEEIVKLISLKTMCLFGNMSTSTYWTVFVLQGVQLLNAVLIDCGYDVFFFGIAMHICAQFDALKIFCDELNVEDEENCLEKIREFVERHSYVLDIAHRFGNTLSYILLVILMGNGIHICAAALTKSSTVECRSCLPRVLKDLIRSSMHA
;
A
#
# COMPACT_ATOMS: atom_id res chain seq x y z
N MET A 1 41.37 -22.09 -9.52
CA MET A 1 40.91 -22.11 -8.11
C MET A 1 40.38 -20.73 -7.78
N GLU A 2 39.06 -20.52 -7.83
CA GLU A 2 38.46 -19.28 -7.31
C GLU A 2 38.62 -19.28 -5.77
N ARG A 3 39.28 -18.26 -5.20
CA ARG A 3 39.34 -18.07 -3.75
C ARG A 3 37.91 -17.96 -3.22
N LYS A 4 37.55 -18.73 -2.20
CA LYS A 4 36.32 -18.50 -1.45
C LYS A 4 36.37 -17.05 -0.90
N PRO A 5 35.33 -16.23 -1.12
CA PRO A 5 35.30 -14.88 -0.57
C PRO A 5 35.45 -14.93 0.95
N SER A 6 36.31 -14.08 1.52
CA SER A 6 36.47 -13.93 2.97
C SER A 6 35.36 -13.03 3.51
N TRP A 7 34.44 -13.61 4.27
CA TRP A 7 33.35 -12.87 4.91
C TRP A 7 33.88 -12.19 6.17
N ASN A 8 33.84 -10.86 6.23
CA ASN A 8 34.01 -10.10 7.46
C ASN A 8 32.65 -9.83 8.13
N GLU A 9 32.67 -9.25 9.33
CA GLU A 9 31.44 -8.95 10.10
C GLU A 9 30.46 -8.07 9.32
N GLU A 10 30.97 -7.13 8.52
CA GLU A 10 30.15 -6.21 7.71
C GLU A 10 29.45 -6.91 6.55
N THR A 11 30.14 -7.84 5.89
CA THR A 11 29.55 -8.68 4.84
C THR A 11 28.46 -9.58 5.41
N ILE A 12 28.69 -10.15 6.60
CA ILE A 12 27.68 -10.93 7.33
C ILE A 12 26.49 -10.04 7.67
N TYR A 13 26.74 -8.85 8.22
CA TYR A 13 25.69 -7.89 8.52
C TYR A 13 24.86 -7.55 7.27
N ALA A 14 25.49 -7.28 6.13
CA ALA A 14 24.81 -6.89 4.90
C ALA A 14 23.96 -8.02 4.29
N LEU A 15 24.51 -9.24 4.22
CA LEU A 15 23.97 -10.29 3.35
C LEU A 15 23.40 -11.51 4.06
N ASN A 16 23.59 -11.70 5.37
CA ASN A 16 23.23 -12.96 6.05
C ASN A 16 21.73 -13.32 5.97
N LEU A 17 20.85 -12.33 6.09
CA LEU A 17 19.40 -12.53 5.95
C LEU A 17 19.06 -13.10 4.56
N HIS A 18 19.50 -12.40 3.50
CA HIS A 18 19.24 -12.80 2.11
C HIS A 18 19.93 -14.12 1.76
N LYS A 19 21.15 -14.37 2.27
CA LYS A 19 21.82 -15.67 2.13
C LYS A 19 20.99 -16.80 2.72
N THR A 20 20.38 -16.58 3.89
CA THR A 20 19.53 -17.58 4.55
C THR A 20 18.24 -17.79 3.76
N VAL A 21 17.53 -16.72 3.41
CA VAL A 21 16.27 -16.77 2.65
C VAL A 21 16.46 -17.45 1.29
N PHE A 22 17.41 -16.98 0.47
CA PHE A 22 17.66 -17.54 -0.86
C PHE A 22 18.34 -18.91 -0.79
N GLY A 23 19.03 -19.23 0.30
CA GLY A 23 19.58 -20.55 0.57
C GLY A 23 18.50 -21.60 0.89
N LEU A 24 17.45 -21.19 1.62
CA LEU A 24 16.25 -22.00 1.87
C LEU A 24 15.47 -22.22 0.57
N ILE A 25 15.29 -21.15 -0.21
CA ILE A 25 14.60 -21.21 -1.51
C ILE A 25 15.41 -22.03 -2.55
N GLY A 26 16.73 -22.03 -2.40
CA GLY A 26 17.64 -22.67 -3.36
C GLY A 26 18.02 -21.77 -4.54
N THR A 27 17.74 -20.46 -4.48
CA THR A 27 18.10 -19.46 -5.50
C THR A 27 19.41 -18.71 -5.20
N TRP A 28 20.10 -19.03 -4.10
CA TRP A 28 21.36 -18.38 -3.77
C TRP A 28 22.40 -18.55 -4.90
N PRO A 29 22.93 -17.45 -5.47
CA PRO A 29 23.65 -17.47 -6.76
C PRO A 29 25.00 -18.19 -6.71
N PHE A 30 25.61 -18.32 -5.53
CA PHE A 30 26.84 -19.10 -5.36
C PHE A 30 26.61 -20.61 -5.31
N ASP A 31 25.38 -21.06 -5.04
CA ASP A 31 25.03 -22.47 -4.87
C ASP A 31 24.27 -23.07 -6.08
N VAL A 32 24.09 -22.32 -7.17
CA VAL A 32 23.27 -22.72 -8.34
C VAL A 32 23.73 -24.05 -8.97
N GLY A 33 25.02 -24.35 -8.91
CA GLY A 33 25.59 -25.60 -9.42
C GLY A 33 25.28 -26.83 -8.56
N ASN A 34 24.93 -26.64 -7.29
CA ASN A 34 24.75 -27.73 -6.33
C ASN A 34 23.41 -28.44 -6.55
N LEU A 35 23.42 -29.78 -6.49
CA LEU A 35 22.22 -30.60 -6.64
C LEU A 35 21.14 -30.23 -5.59
N SER A 36 21.56 -29.94 -4.36
CA SER A 36 20.64 -29.54 -3.28
C SER A 36 19.90 -28.23 -3.58
N SER A 37 20.57 -27.23 -4.15
CA SER A 37 19.95 -25.96 -4.57
C SER A 37 18.92 -26.20 -5.68
N LYS A 38 19.25 -27.05 -6.67
CA LYS A 38 18.33 -27.40 -7.76
C LYS A 38 17.09 -28.11 -7.24
N LEU A 39 17.25 -29.09 -6.35
CA LEU A 39 16.13 -29.83 -5.76
C LEU A 39 15.20 -28.91 -4.94
N ARG A 40 15.75 -28.02 -4.10
CA ARG A 40 14.95 -27.06 -3.31
C ARG A 40 14.16 -26.10 -4.20
N TRP A 41 14.81 -25.56 -5.23
CA TRP A 41 14.16 -24.66 -6.18
C TRP A 41 13.06 -25.37 -6.98
N SER A 42 13.32 -26.59 -7.47
CA SER A 42 12.31 -27.38 -8.17
C SER A 42 11.13 -27.72 -7.26
N LEU A 43 11.37 -28.04 -5.99
CA LEU A 43 10.31 -28.30 -5.01
C LEU A 43 9.44 -27.07 -4.79
N ILE A 44 10.04 -25.88 -4.62
CA ILE A 44 9.28 -24.64 -4.42
C ILE A 44 8.48 -24.28 -5.66
N MET A 45 9.05 -24.43 -6.85
CA MET A 45 8.32 -24.25 -8.11
C MET A 45 7.12 -25.20 -8.19
N LEU A 46 7.28 -26.47 -7.82
CA LEU A 46 6.19 -27.45 -7.79
C LEU A 46 5.10 -27.08 -6.78
N ILE A 47 5.48 -26.61 -5.58
CA ILE A 47 4.54 -26.14 -4.55
C ILE A 47 3.69 -24.98 -5.10
N GLN A 48 4.31 -23.97 -5.71
CA GLN A 48 3.57 -22.83 -6.26
C GLN A 48 2.67 -23.21 -7.45
N MET A 49 3.13 -24.12 -8.32
CA MET A 49 2.29 -24.64 -9.41
C MET A 49 1.11 -25.46 -8.89
N SER A 50 1.29 -26.18 -7.77
CA SER A 50 0.21 -26.91 -7.08
C SER A 50 -0.83 -25.94 -6.53
N THR A 51 -0.41 -24.85 -5.90
CA THR A 51 -1.33 -23.79 -5.42
C THR A 51 -2.19 -23.26 -6.57
N ILE A 52 -1.57 -22.83 -7.68
CA ILE A 52 -2.30 -22.35 -8.87
C ILE A 52 -3.29 -23.40 -9.39
N SER A 53 -2.83 -24.64 -9.52
CA SER A 53 -3.67 -25.72 -10.06
C SER A 53 -4.89 -26.02 -9.18
N SER A 54 -4.71 -25.99 -7.85
CA SER A 54 -5.79 -26.26 -6.90
C SER A 54 -6.83 -25.15 -6.87
N LEU A 55 -6.41 -23.88 -6.81
CA LEU A 55 -7.30 -22.73 -6.80
C LEU A 55 -8.02 -22.53 -8.14
N SER A 56 -7.31 -22.64 -9.26
CA SER A 56 -7.92 -22.58 -10.59
C SER A 56 -8.96 -23.69 -10.81
N LEU A 57 -8.78 -24.87 -10.20
CA LEU A 57 -9.76 -25.97 -10.28
C LEU A 57 -11.04 -25.66 -9.50
N GLU A 58 -10.95 -24.93 -8.39
CA GLU A 58 -12.11 -24.47 -7.59
C GLU A 58 -12.95 -23.47 -8.38
N VAL A 59 -12.29 -22.50 -9.01
CA VAL A 59 -12.92 -21.52 -9.90
C VAL A 59 -13.57 -22.23 -11.09
N TYR A 60 -12.85 -23.16 -11.75
CA TYR A 60 -13.38 -23.93 -12.87
C TYR A 60 -14.62 -24.77 -12.49
N ARG A 61 -14.62 -25.35 -11.29
CA ARG A 61 -15.75 -26.15 -10.78
C ARG A 61 -16.90 -25.31 -10.22
N HIS A 62 -16.80 -23.98 -10.23
CA HIS A 62 -17.80 -23.05 -9.70
C HIS A 62 -18.13 -23.36 -8.22
N CYS A 63 -17.10 -23.69 -7.44
CA CYS A 63 -17.23 -24.09 -6.05
C CYS A 63 -17.11 -22.92 -5.06
N LEU A 64 -16.74 -21.75 -5.55
CA LEU A 64 -16.44 -20.57 -4.74
C LEU A 64 -17.55 -19.54 -4.91
N ASP A 65 -17.87 -18.85 -3.81
CA ASP A 65 -18.66 -17.63 -3.90
C ASP A 65 -17.83 -16.50 -4.53
N LEU A 66 -18.46 -15.38 -4.87
CA LEU A 66 -17.81 -14.29 -5.58
C LEU A 66 -16.59 -13.74 -4.82
N ASP A 67 -16.68 -13.59 -3.49
CA ASP A 67 -15.57 -13.12 -2.68
C ASP A 67 -14.41 -14.12 -2.60
N ASP A 68 -14.71 -15.41 -2.42
CA ASP A 68 -13.70 -16.48 -2.40
C ASP A 68 -13.05 -16.69 -3.78
N THR A 69 -13.82 -16.48 -4.85
CA THR A 69 -13.33 -16.51 -6.22
C THR A 69 -12.29 -15.41 -6.43
N MET A 70 -12.56 -14.20 -5.93
CA MET A 70 -11.60 -13.10 -6.00
C MET A 70 -10.33 -13.39 -5.20
N ASP A 71 -10.47 -13.92 -3.98
CA ASP A 71 -9.32 -14.30 -3.14
C ASP A 71 -8.46 -15.39 -3.80
N ALA A 72 -9.10 -16.38 -4.44
CA ALA A 72 -8.41 -17.39 -5.23
C ALA A 72 -7.64 -16.78 -6.42
N PHE A 73 -8.25 -15.84 -7.15
CA PHE A 73 -7.57 -15.12 -8.24
C PHE A 73 -6.40 -14.27 -7.77
N ILE A 74 -6.52 -13.57 -6.64
CA ILE A 74 -5.45 -12.76 -6.05
C ILE A 74 -4.26 -13.65 -5.69
N MET A 75 -4.54 -14.80 -5.06
CA MET A 75 -3.50 -15.76 -4.68
C MET A 75 -2.85 -16.41 -5.92
N ASP A 76 -3.62 -16.76 -6.95
CA ASP A 76 -3.10 -17.31 -8.21
C ASP A 76 -2.15 -16.33 -8.91
N LEU A 77 -2.54 -15.05 -9.00
CA LEU A 77 -1.68 -14.01 -9.56
C LEU A 77 -0.41 -13.81 -8.73
N SER A 78 -0.53 -13.84 -7.40
CA SER A 78 0.62 -13.76 -6.49
C SER A 78 1.59 -14.92 -6.71
N ALA A 79 1.09 -16.15 -6.76
CA ALA A 79 1.88 -17.35 -7.04
C ALA A 79 2.55 -17.30 -8.42
N LEU A 80 1.87 -16.78 -9.45
CA LEU A 80 2.42 -16.60 -10.79
C LEU A 80 3.58 -15.59 -10.82
N VAL A 81 3.45 -14.48 -10.08
CA VAL A 81 4.55 -13.51 -9.92
C VAL A 81 5.73 -14.15 -9.20
N THR A 82 5.47 -14.93 -8.15
CA THR A 82 6.50 -15.65 -7.42
C THR A 82 7.27 -16.63 -8.30
N ILE A 83 6.55 -17.45 -9.08
CA ILE A 83 7.16 -18.36 -10.07
C ILE A 83 8.04 -17.59 -11.05
N SER A 84 7.52 -16.48 -11.58
CA SER A 84 8.25 -15.63 -12.52
C SER A 84 9.54 -15.09 -11.89
N LYS A 85 9.47 -14.53 -10.67
CA LYS A 85 10.63 -14.05 -9.91
C LYS A 85 11.66 -15.15 -9.71
N LEU A 86 11.24 -16.33 -9.24
CA LEU A 86 12.13 -17.47 -8.99
C LEU A 86 12.82 -17.98 -10.27
N LEU A 87 12.12 -17.96 -11.41
CA LEU A 87 12.68 -18.30 -12.71
C LEU A 87 13.72 -17.27 -13.15
N PHE A 88 13.34 -15.99 -13.23
CA PHE A 88 14.24 -14.94 -13.72
C PHE A 88 15.46 -14.74 -12.81
N THR A 89 15.30 -14.80 -11.49
CA THR A 89 16.43 -14.74 -10.55
C THR A 89 17.40 -15.91 -10.77
N ARG A 90 16.90 -17.10 -11.12
CA ARG A 90 17.76 -18.25 -11.42
C ARG A 90 18.40 -18.16 -12.81
N LEU A 91 17.72 -17.61 -13.81
CA LEU A 91 18.28 -17.36 -15.14
C LEU A 91 19.38 -16.30 -15.09
N ASN A 92 19.13 -15.21 -14.37
CA ASN A 92 20.02 -14.06 -14.25
C ASN A 92 21.05 -14.20 -13.12
N TYR A 93 21.27 -15.41 -12.61
CA TYR A 93 22.14 -15.66 -11.45
C TYR A 93 23.58 -15.15 -11.65
N ARG A 94 24.07 -15.06 -12.90
CA ARG A 94 25.42 -14.55 -13.21
C ARG A 94 25.55 -13.06 -12.92
N HIS A 95 24.56 -12.26 -13.30
CA HIS A 95 24.52 -10.82 -13.03
C HIS A 95 24.39 -10.57 -11.52
N ILE A 96 23.50 -11.31 -10.86
CA ILE A 96 23.33 -11.25 -9.40
C ILE A 96 24.63 -11.66 -8.68
N ARG A 97 25.30 -12.72 -9.14
CA ARG A 97 26.59 -13.17 -8.58
C ARG A 97 27.64 -12.08 -8.72
N SER A 98 27.72 -11.40 -9.87
CA SER A 98 28.65 -10.28 -10.07
C SER A 98 28.41 -9.14 -9.08
N LEU A 99 27.14 -8.79 -8.84
CA LEU A 99 26.75 -7.76 -7.88
C LEU A 99 27.15 -8.14 -6.46
N LEU A 100 26.80 -9.36 -6.03
CA LEU A 100 27.18 -9.86 -4.70
C LEU A 100 28.69 -9.96 -4.52
N SER A 101 29.41 -10.41 -5.55
CA SER A 101 30.87 -10.45 -5.52
C SER A 101 31.46 -9.05 -5.34
N SER A 102 30.90 -8.02 -5.98
CA SER A 102 31.33 -6.64 -5.72
C SER A 102 31.03 -6.22 -4.29
N ILE A 103 29.82 -6.48 -3.76
CA ILE A 103 29.47 -6.14 -2.36
C ILE A 103 30.46 -6.77 -1.40
N ILE A 104 30.77 -8.05 -1.58
CA ILE A 104 31.69 -8.76 -0.69
C ILE A 104 33.10 -8.19 -0.80
N GLU A 105 33.59 -7.94 -2.02
CA GLU A 105 34.91 -7.33 -2.25
C GLU A 105 35.00 -5.93 -1.65
N ASP A 106 34.00 -5.08 -1.93
CA ASP A 106 33.90 -3.71 -1.45
C ASP A 106 33.86 -3.69 0.09
N LEU A 107 32.98 -4.47 0.73
CA LEU A 107 32.88 -4.52 2.19
C LEU A 107 34.09 -5.17 2.88
N SER A 108 34.75 -6.13 2.23
CA SER A 108 35.91 -6.82 2.79
C SER A 108 37.17 -5.94 2.86
N ASN A 109 37.26 -4.93 1.99
CA ASN A 109 38.44 -4.08 1.83
C ASN A 109 38.18 -2.62 2.30
N LEU A 110 37.16 -2.39 3.14
CA LEU A 110 36.86 -1.06 3.69
C LEU A 110 37.87 -0.66 4.77
N GLU A 111 38.90 0.07 4.37
CA GLU A 111 39.91 0.63 5.28
C GLU A 111 39.67 2.11 5.61
N ASP A 112 39.13 2.90 4.66
CA ASP A 112 38.87 4.33 4.85
C ASP A 112 37.61 4.58 5.70
N SER A 113 37.74 5.40 6.74
CA SER A 113 36.66 5.67 7.70
C SER A 113 35.47 6.41 7.08
N ASN A 114 35.71 7.33 6.15
CA ASN A 114 34.68 8.12 5.49
C ASN A 114 33.93 7.27 4.45
N GLU A 115 34.67 6.46 3.67
CA GLU A 115 34.04 5.50 2.75
C GLU A 115 33.20 4.47 3.50
N ARG A 116 33.71 3.98 4.63
CA ARG A 116 33.01 3.04 5.52
C ARG A 116 31.71 3.63 6.04
N GLU A 117 31.72 4.87 6.52
CA GLU A 117 30.51 5.52 7.03
C GLU A 117 29.42 5.62 5.94
N ILE A 118 29.80 6.06 4.73
CA ILE A 118 28.88 6.19 3.60
C ILE A 118 28.31 4.82 3.19
N VAL A 119 29.17 3.83 2.94
CA VAL A 119 28.73 2.50 2.47
C VAL A 119 27.85 1.82 3.52
N MET A 120 28.18 1.94 4.80
CA MET A 120 27.39 1.36 5.89
C MET A 120 26.05 2.08 6.09
N LYS A 121 25.99 3.39 5.89
CA LYS A 121 24.73 4.17 5.90
C LYS A 121 23.76 3.66 4.84
N TYR A 122 24.22 3.49 3.59
CA TYR A 122 23.39 2.98 2.50
C TYR A 122 23.04 1.50 2.68
N THR A 123 23.98 0.67 3.15
CA THR A 123 23.72 -0.75 3.46
C THR A 123 22.65 -0.89 4.54
N THR A 124 22.69 -0.05 5.58
CA THR A 124 21.69 -0.03 6.65
C THR A 124 20.32 0.39 6.11
N ARG A 125 20.25 1.43 5.27
CA ARG A 125 18.99 1.84 4.62
C ARG A 125 18.37 0.72 3.79
N GLY A 126 19.16 0.07 2.94
CA GLY A 126 18.70 -1.06 2.14
C GLY A 126 18.16 -2.22 2.99
N LYS A 127 18.84 -2.51 4.12
CA LYS A 127 18.38 -3.54 5.07
C LYS A 127 17.08 -3.17 5.77
N ILE A 128 16.93 -1.93 6.23
CA ILE A 128 15.70 -1.49 6.90
C ILE A 128 14.52 -1.66 5.95
N VAL A 129 14.64 -1.16 4.71
CA VAL A 129 13.58 -1.30 3.70
C VAL A 129 13.27 -2.77 3.42
N SER A 130 14.29 -3.60 3.20
CA SER A 130 14.12 -5.05 2.98
C SER A 130 13.43 -5.75 4.15
N LEU A 131 13.84 -5.44 5.40
CA LEU A 131 13.22 -6.00 6.61
C LEU A 131 11.78 -5.53 6.78
N SER A 132 11.49 -4.26 6.51
CA SER A 132 10.12 -3.73 6.55
C SER A 132 9.22 -4.43 5.54
N ILE A 133 9.68 -4.64 4.31
CA ILE A 133 8.95 -5.39 3.28
C ILE A 133 8.68 -6.82 3.75
N LEU A 134 9.69 -7.52 4.26
CA LEU A 134 9.55 -8.90 4.74
C LEU A 134 8.63 -9.02 5.97
N TYR A 135 8.67 -8.02 6.88
CA TYR A 135 7.78 -7.97 8.03
C TYR A 135 6.32 -7.79 7.62
N LEU A 136 6.03 -6.83 6.72
CA LEU A 136 4.69 -6.60 6.20
C LEU A 136 4.15 -7.84 5.46
N ALA A 137 5.02 -8.51 4.70
CA ALA A 137 4.72 -9.77 4.03
C ALA A 137 4.24 -10.83 5.03
N TYR A 138 5.03 -11.13 6.05
CA TYR A 138 4.63 -12.13 7.05
C TYR A 138 3.42 -11.71 7.88
N ALA A 139 3.27 -10.42 8.21
CA ALA A 139 2.07 -9.92 8.89
C ALA A 139 0.80 -10.15 8.03
N SER A 140 0.87 -9.93 6.72
CA SER A 140 -0.22 -10.21 5.79
C SER A 140 -0.53 -11.71 5.66
N GLY A 141 0.51 -12.56 5.58
CA GLY A 141 0.34 -14.01 5.53
C GLY A 141 -0.30 -14.57 6.81
N ILE A 142 0.15 -14.09 7.97
CA ILE A 142 -0.46 -14.43 9.27
C ILE A 142 -1.92 -13.98 9.31
N SER A 143 -2.23 -12.78 8.81
CA SER A 143 -3.60 -12.28 8.71
C SER A 143 -4.51 -13.20 7.88
N PHE A 144 -3.99 -13.72 6.76
CA PHE A 144 -4.71 -14.67 5.91
C PHE A 144 -4.99 -16.01 6.63
N LEU A 145 -4.06 -16.49 7.46
CA LEU A 145 -4.27 -17.69 8.28
C LEU A 145 -5.36 -17.47 9.35
N PHE A 146 -5.48 -16.25 9.90
CA PHE A 146 -6.50 -15.93 10.90
C PHE A 146 -7.90 -15.72 10.32
N LYS A 147 -8.02 -15.25 9.06
CA LYS A 147 -9.33 -15.04 8.38
C LYS A 147 -10.24 -16.27 8.46
N ASN A 148 -9.65 -17.45 8.29
CA ASN A 148 -10.38 -18.72 8.17
C ASN A 148 -10.33 -19.60 9.44
N LEU A 149 -9.70 -19.13 10.52
CA LEU A 149 -9.65 -19.85 11.79
C LEU A 149 -11.01 -19.72 12.49
N PRO A 150 -11.66 -20.83 12.91
CA PRO A 150 -12.99 -20.79 13.54
C PRO A 150 -12.86 -20.33 15.00
N LEU A 151 -12.43 -19.09 15.21
CA LEU A 151 -12.26 -18.48 16.53
C LEU A 151 -13.61 -18.40 17.28
N HIS A 152 -14.71 -18.32 16.52
CA HIS A 152 -16.07 -18.37 17.03
C HIS A 152 -16.36 -19.66 17.80
N TYR A 153 -15.80 -20.81 17.39
CA TYR A 153 -15.99 -22.10 18.07
C TYR A 153 -15.25 -22.16 19.42
N PHE A 154 -14.10 -21.48 19.54
CA PHE A 154 -13.35 -21.40 20.80
C PHE A 154 -13.97 -20.41 21.80
N LEU A 155 -14.60 -19.33 21.33
CA LEU A 155 -15.29 -18.35 22.17
C LEU A 155 -16.72 -18.76 22.55
N SER A 156 -17.39 -19.60 21.74
CA SER A 156 -18.78 -20.04 21.92
C SER A 156 -18.96 -21.28 22.81
N GLN A 157 -17.97 -21.65 23.63
CA GLN A 157 -18.07 -22.88 24.45
C GLN A 157 -19.08 -22.78 25.63
N ASN A 158 -19.87 -21.71 25.72
CA ASN A 158 -20.78 -21.44 26.85
C ASN A 158 -22.23 -21.07 26.48
N ILE A 159 -22.74 -21.40 25.28
CA ILE A 159 -24.18 -21.19 24.98
C ILE A 159 -24.80 -22.46 24.39
N ASP A 160 -25.63 -23.08 25.22
CA ASP A 160 -26.73 -24.02 25.00
C ASP A 160 -26.62 -25.11 23.92
N ARG A 161 -26.43 -26.34 24.42
CA ARG A 161 -26.79 -27.58 23.73
C ARG A 161 -28.31 -27.63 23.55
N ASN A 162 -28.84 -27.25 22.38
CA ASN A 162 -30.09 -27.88 21.88
C ASN A 162 -30.51 -27.64 20.42
N GLU A 163 -29.69 -27.05 19.55
CA GLU A 163 -30.03 -27.02 18.12
C GLU A 163 -28.97 -27.75 17.29
N THR A 164 -29.42 -28.79 16.57
CA THR A 164 -28.60 -29.59 15.66
C THR A 164 -28.38 -28.84 14.35
N TYR A 165 -27.64 -27.73 14.39
CA TYR A 165 -27.09 -27.15 13.17
C TYR A 165 -25.89 -27.97 12.72
N ASN A 166 -26.15 -29.04 11.97
CA ASN A 166 -25.14 -29.73 11.18
C ASN A 166 -24.73 -28.85 9.99
N VAL A 167 -23.94 -27.80 10.25
CA VAL A 167 -23.21 -27.10 9.20
C VAL A 167 -21.73 -27.40 9.41
N ASN A 168 -21.28 -28.53 8.85
CA ASN A 168 -19.85 -28.83 8.71
C ASN A 168 -19.27 -27.89 7.63
N VAL A 169 -19.08 -26.61 7.94
CA VAL A 169 -18.24 -25.74 7.09
C VAL A 169 -16.79 -26.12 7.35
N THR A 170 -16.22 -26.95 6.48
CA THR A 170 -14.79 -27.23 6.44
C THR A 170 -14.05 -25.97 5.97
N SER A 171 -13.64 -25.13 6.92
CA SER A 171 -12.81 -23.96 6.64
C SER A 171 -11.36 -24.39 6.38
N TYR A 172 -10.83 -24.03 5.22
CA TYR A 172 -9.42 -24.15 4.82
C TYR A 172 -8.80 -22.75 4.76
N PHE A 173 -7.46 -22.62 4.85
CA PHE A 173 -6.81 -21.31 4.79
C PHE A 173 -6.86 -20.70 3.39
N LEU A 174 -6.72 -21.54 2.37
CA LEU A 174 -6.99 -21.23 0.97
C LEU A 174 -8.39 -21.75 0.61
N SER A 175 -9.08 -21.08 -0.31
CA SER A 175 -10.43 -21.43 -0.77
C SER A 175 -10.43 -22.71 -1.62
N THR A 176 -10.08 -23.85 -1.01
CA THR A 176 -9.93 -25.17 -1.64
C THR A 176 -10.98 -26.16 -1.13
N TYR A 177 -12.25 -25.74 -1.14
CA TYR A 177 -13.35 -26.45 -0.50
C TYR A 177 -13.77 -27.72 -1.26
N CYS A 178 -13.79 -27.70 -2.60
CA CYS A 178 -14.21 -28.84 -3.41
C CYS A 178 -13.08 -29.83 -3.73
N VAL A 179 -11.85 -29.36 -3.91
CA VAL A 179 -10.66 -30.19 -4.18
C VAL A 179 -10.43 -31.13 -3.01
N PHE A 180 -10.57 -30.62 -1.78
CA PHE A 180 -10.34 -31.36 -0.54
C PHE A 180 -11.63 -31.60 0.24
N LYS A 181 -12.74 -31.86 -0.45
CA LYS A 181 -14.01 -32.18 0.20
C LYS A 181 -13.91 -33.47 1.03
N ASP A 182 -14.64 -33.52 2.15
CA ASP A 182 -14.88 -34.72 2.98
C ASP A 182 -13.61 -35.46 3.49
N GLN A 183 -12.58 -34.70 3.90
CA GLN A 183 -11.33 -35.28 4.41
C GLN A 183 -11.40 -35.66 5.89
N SER A 184 -10.78 -36.79 6.24
CA SER A 184 -10.62 -37.20 7.63
C SER A 184 -9.73 -36.23 8.42
N GLY A 185 -9.84 -36.22 9.76
CA GLY A 185 -9.14 -35.24 10.60
C GLY A 185 -7.61 -35.20 10.41
N PHE A 186 -6.98 -36.35 10.13
CA PHE A 186 -5.55 -36.43 9.82
C PHE A 186 -5.20 -35.74 8.50
N TRP A 187 -5.88 -36.09 7.41
CA TRP A 187 -5.64 -35.51 6.09
C TRP A 187 -5.96 -34.02 6.05
N ARG A 188 -7.03 -33.60 6.75
CA ARG A 188 -7.36 -32.18 6.92
C ARG A 188 -6.24 -31.39 7.59
N THR A 189 -5.66 -31.94 8.66
CA THR A 189 -4.52 -31.30 9.34
C THR A 189 -3.30 -31.21 8.43
N ALA A 190 -3.02 -32.26 7.66
CA ALA A 190 -1.93 -32.27 6.69
C ALA A 190 -2.12 -31.21 5.59
N ILE A 191 -3.34 -31.03 5.09
CA ILE A 191 -3.67 -30.02 4.07
C ILE A 191 -3.51 -28.60 4.64
N LEU A 192 -3.99 -28.33 5.86
CA LEU A 192 -3.81 -27.02 6.50
C LEU A 192 -2.32 -26.68 6.71
N LEU A 193 -1.50 -27.67 7.08
CA LEU A 193 -0.05 -27.51 7.17
C LEU A 193 0.57 -27.22 5.80
N LEU A 194 0.13 -27.93 4.75
CA LEU A 194 0.59 -27.69 3.39
C LEU A 194 0.24 -26.27 2.92
N GLN A 195 -0.99 -25.82 3.12
CA GLN A 195 -1.45 -24.46 2.79
C GLN A 195 -0.68 -23.39 3.55
N THR A 196 -0.35 -23.66 4.82
CA THR A 196 0.50 -22.77 5.62
C THR A 196 1.87 -22.66 4.97
N ILE A 197 2.49 -23.78 4.58
CA ILE A 197 3.77 -23.80 3.87
C ILE A 197 3.67 -23.05 2.54
N GLU A 198 2.61 -23.25 1.76
CA GLU A 198 2.36 -22.56 0.48
C GLU A 198 2.35 -21.04 0.65
N ILE A 199 1.58 -20.52 1.62
CA ILE A 199 1.50 -19.08 1.93
C ILE A 199 2.86 -18.53 2.37
N PHE A 200 3.55 -19.21 3.29
CA PHE A 200 4.87 -18.77 3.76
C PHE A 200 5.90 -18.76 2.64
N VAL A 201 5.95 -19.81 1.81
CA VAL A 201 6.88 -19.89 0.68
C VAL A 201 6.58 -18.81 -0.35
N ASN A 202 5.30 -18.54 -0.63
CA ASN A 202 4.89 -17.49 -1.55
C ASN A 202 5.36 -16.11 -1.04
N GLN A 203 5.01 -15.74 0.19
CA GLN A 203 5.41 -14.48 0.83
C GLN A 203 6.94 -14.31 0.86
N THR A 204 7.66 -15.34 1.30
CA THR A 204 9.13 -15.30 1.42
C THR A 204 9.80 -15.14 0.06
N SER A 205 9.32 -15.86 -0.96
CA SER A 205 9.91 -15.83 -2.31
C SER A 205 9.56 -14.54 -3.05
N HIS A 206 8.33 -14.04 -2.88
CA HIS A 206 7.83 -12.82 -3.50
C HIS A 206 8.52 -11.59 -2.93
N CYS A 207 8.34 -11.34 -1.63
CA CYS A 207 8.82 -10.14 -0.94
C CYS A 207 10.32 -10.21 -0.63
N GLY A 208 10.88 -11.42 -0.44
CA GLY A 208 12.32 -11.61 -0.27
C GLY A 208 13.12 -11.22 -1.51
N ASN A 209 12.56 -11.40 -2.71
CA ASN A 209 13.19 -10.95 -3.96
C ASN A 209 13.18 -9.42 -4.09
N ASP A 210 12.09 -8.76 -3.67
CA ASP A 210 11.98 -7.30 -3.69
C ASP A 210 12.91 -6.64 -2.67
N GLY A 211 12.96 -7.18 -1.46
CA GLY A 211 13.92 -6.74 -0.44
C GLY A 211 15.37 -6.91 -0.89
N PHE A 212 15.67 -7.99 -1.63
CA PHE A 212 17.01 -8.23 -2.16
C PHE A 212 17.41 -7.22 -3.24
N PHE A 213 16.50 -6.88 -4.15
CA PHE A 213 16.72 -5.80 -5.12
C PHE A 213 17.10 -4.49 -4.42
N PHE A 214 16.37 -4.09 -3.38
CA PHE A 214 16.66 -2.87 -2.63
C PHE A 214 18.04 -2.90 -1.96
N VAL A 215 18.47 -4.04 -1.41
CA VAL A 215 19.82 -4.16 -0.83
C VAL A 215 20.92 -3.96 -1.88
N LEU A 216 20.78 -4.59 -3.04
CA LEU A 216 21.75 -4.45 -4.14
C LEU A 216 21.78 -3.01 -4.67
N ALA A 217 20.61 -2.43 -4.91
CA ALA A 217 20.46 -1.07 -5.42
C ALA A 217 21.05 -0.04 -4.45
N MET A 218 20.70 -0.14 -3.16
CA MET A 218 21.21 0.80 -2.15
C MET A 218 22.71 0.69 -1.97
N HIS A 219 23.29 -0.51 -2.01
CA HIS A 219 24.75 -0.65 -1.98
C HIS A 219 25.39 0.03 -3.18
N LEU A 220 24.85 -0.17 -4.39
CA LEU A 220 25.35 0.49 -5.60
C LEU A 220 25.26 2.02 -5.50
N CYS A 221 24.15 2.57 -5.00
CA CYS A 221 24.01 4.00 -4.70
C CYS A 221 25.08 4.49 -3.70
N GLY A 222 25.35 3.72 -2.64
CA GLY A 222 26.41 4.03 -1.69
C GLY A 222 27.78 4.10 -2.33
N GLN A 223 28.08 3.20 -3.27
CA GLN A 223 29.34 3.23 -4.03
C GLN A 223 29.45 4.45 -4.97
N PHE A 224 28.34 4.90 -5.56
CA PHE A 224 28.32 6.16 -6.32
C PHE A 224 28.55 7.38 -5.43
N GLU A 225 28.03 7.38 -4.20
CA GLU A 225 28.27 8.47 -3.24
C GLU A 225 29.73 8.52 -2.78
N VAL A 226 30.34 7.35 -2.52
CA VAL A 226 31.80 7.27 -2.26
C VAL A 226 32.60 7.82 -3.43
N LEU A 227 32.23 7.44 -4.67
CA LEU A 227 32.89 7.95 -5.86
C LEU A 227 32.76 9.49 -5.96
N ARG A 228 31.58 10.04 -5.67
CA ARG A 228 31.34 11.49 -5.64
C ARG A 228 32.21 12.19 -4.60
N MET A 229 32.29 11.66 -3.39
CA MET A 229 33.17 12.19 -2.33
C MET A 229 34.63 12.18 -2.79
N ASN A 230 35.08 11.09 -3.41
CA ASN A 230 36.46 10.96 -3.90
C ASN A 230 36.78 11.93 -5.05
N PHE A 231 35.80 12.29 -5.88
CA PHE A 231 35.96 13.38 -6.86
C PHE A 231 36.01 14.76 -6.19
N ALA A 232 35.20 15.01 -5.16
CA ALA A 232 35.15 16.28 -4.44
C ALA A 232 36.46 16.56 -3.67
N ASN A 233 37.14 15.52 -3.21
CA ASN A 233 38.41 15.60 -2.48
C ASN A 233 39.63 15.92 -3.37
N LEU A 234 39.46 16.12 -4.69
CA LEU A 234 40.52 16.54 -5.60
C LEU A 234 40.78 18.06 -5.48
N GLY A 235 41.48 18.48 -4.42
CA GLY A 235 41.62 19.90 -4.06
C GLY A 235 42.86 20.64 -4.59
N THR A 236 43.97 19.96 -4.91
CA THR A 236 45.23 20.61 -5.30
C THR A 236 45.69 20.28 -6.72
N LYS A 237 46.57 21.11 -7.34
CA LYS A 237 47.13 20.84 -8.68
C LYS A 237 47.90 19.50 -8.77
N GLU A 238 48.40 18.96 -7.67
CA GLU A 238 49.01 17.62 -7.59
C GLU A 238 47.96 16.48 -7.54
N ASP A 239 46.73 16.78 -7.07
CA ASP A 239 45.62 15.82 -7.06
C ASP A 239 45.04 15.56 -8.46
N PHE A 240 45.20 16.51 -9.39
CA PHE A 240 44.87 16.34 -10.82
C PHE A 240 45.90 15.50 -11.60
N SER A 241 46.66 14.63 -10.92
CA SER A 241 47.50 13.65 -11.61
C SER A 241 46.64 12.74 -12.49
N ARG A 242 47.08 12.50 -13.73
CA ARG A 242 46.42 11.57 -14.67
C ARG A 242 46.18 10.18 -14.07
N LYS A 243 47.02 9.77 -13.11
CA LYS A 243 46.92 8.49 -12.39
C LYS A 243 45.71 8.45 -11.43
N LYS A 244 45.51 9.50 -10.62
CA LYS A 244 44.37 9.61 -9.68
C LYS A 244 43.04 9.72 -10.42
N ILE A 245 42.93 10.64 -11.38
CA ILE A 245 41.73 10.80 -12.21
C ILE A 245 41.44 9.51 -12.98
N GLY A 246 42.46 8.88 -13.56
CA GLY A 246 42.31 7.61 -14.25
C GLY A 246 41.79 6.48 -13.35
N ALA A 247 42.12 6.48 -12.05
CA ALA A 247 41.59 5.52 -11.09
C ALA A 247 40.10 5.75 -10.81
N LEU A 248 39.69 7.01 -10.60
CA LEU A 248 38.29 7.38 -10.37
C LEU A 248 37.40 7.10 -11.59
N VAL A 249 37.88 7.42 -12.81
CA VAL A 249 37.15 7.09 -14.05
C VAL A 249 37.00 5.57 -14.21
N ARG A 250 38.05 4.78 -13.92
CA ARG A 250 37.94 3.31 -13.93
C ARG A 250 36.92 2.81 -12.91
N ARG A 251 36.87 3.40 -11.71
CA ARG A 251 35.87 3.07 -10.69
C ARG A 251 34.46 3.41 -11.19
N HIS A 252 34.25 4.59 -11.77
CA HIS A 252 32.98 4.99 -12.38
C HIS A 252 32.51 3.98 -13.45
N CYS A 253 33.38 3.62 -14.40
CA CYS A 253 33.06 2.63 -15.43
C CYS A 253 32.73 1.25 -14.83
N ARG A 254 33.40 0.85 -13.73
CA ARG A 254 33.07 -0.39 -13.01
C ARG A 254 31.67 -0.30 -12.38
N LEU A 255 31.30 0.82 -11.75
CA LEU A 255 29.98 1.01 -11.15
C LEU A 255 28.86 1.04 -12.18
N ILE A 256 29.07 1.66 -13.34
CA ILE A 256 28.10 1.63 -14.45
C ILE A 256 27.84 0.18 -14.89
N ARG A 257 28.88 -0.64 -15.08
CA ARG A 257 28.69 -2.06 -15.44
C ARG A 257 27.92 -2.87 -14.38
N LEU A 258 28.04 -2.48 -13.11
CA LEU A 258 27.24 -3.06 -12.04
C LEU A 258 25.79 -2.57 -12.12
N ALA A 259 25.54 -1.30 -12.44
CA ALA A 259 24.20 -0.79 -12.71
C ALA A 259 23.53 -1.55 -13.87
N ASP A 260 24.25 -1.73 -14.98
CA ASP A 260 23.78 -2.52 -16.13
C ASP A 260 23.46 -3.96 -15.72
N SER A 261 24.31 -4.57 -14.87
CA SER A 261 24.04 -5.92 -14.34
C SER A 261 22.83 -5.97 -13.41
N LEU A 262 22.55 -4.91 -12.65
CA LEU A 262 21.38 -4.81 -11.78
C LEU A 262 20.11 -4.67 -12.63
N GLU A 263 20.15 -3.84 -13.67
CA GLU A 263 19.07 -3.69 -14.64
C GLU A 263 18.78 -5.01 -15.33
N GLU A 264 19.79 -5.67 -15.91
CA GLU A 264 19.61 -6.95 -16.61
C GLU A 264 19.11 -8.06 -15.68
N ALA A 265 19.45 -8.00 -14.39
CA ALA A 265 18.97 -8.96 -13.42
C ALA A 265 17.48 -8.80 -13.08
N PHE A 266 16.97 -7.58 -13.00
CA PHE A 266 15.64 -7.28 -12.46
C PHE A 266 14.65 -6.63 -13.44
N ASN A 267 15.06 -6.22 -14.65
CA ASN A 267 14.20 -5.54 -15.62
C ASN A 267 12.89 -6.31 -15.92
N MET A 268 13.00 -7.59 -16.28
CA MET A 268 11.87 -8.47 -16.58
C MET A 268 11.06 -8.79 -15.32
N ILE A 269 11.73 -8.91 -14.17
CA ILE A 269 11.06 -9.13 -12.89
C ILE A 269 10.16 -7.94 -12.55
N LEU A 270 10.68 -6.72 -12.67
CA LEU A 270 9.93 -5.48 -12.41
C LEU A 270 8.79 -5.31 -13.40
N LEU A 271 9.01 -5.61 -14.68
CA LEU A 271 7.96 -5.55 -15.70
C LEU A 271 6.79 -6.50 -15.37
N ILE A 272 7.08 -7.75 -15.03
CA ILE A 272 6.05 -8.74 -14.65
C ILE A 272 5.35 -8.32 -13.37
N GLN A 273 6.08 -7.83 -12.37
CA GLN A 273 5.51 -7.31 -11.14
C GLN A 273 4.53 -6.17 -11.42
N LEU A 274 4.90 -5.19 -12.25
CA LEU A 274 4.04 -4.06 -12.60
C LEU A 274 2.79 -4.49 -13.38
N LEU A 275 2.94 -5.41 -14.34
CA LEU A 275 1.82 -5.93 -15.13
C LEU A 275 0.83 -6.69 -14.25
N MET A 276 1.32 -7.56 -13.37
CA MET A 276 0.48 -8.36 -12.48
C MET A 276 -0.16 -7.52 -11.37
N SER A 277 0.56 -6.53 -10.82
CA SER A 277 -0.05 -5.53 -9.93
C SER A 277 -1.14 -4.73 -10.64
N GLY A 278 -0.96 -4.39 -11.91
CA GLY A 278 -1.99 -3.77 -12.73
C GLY A 278 -3.23 -4.65 -12.90
N LEU A 279 -3.06 -5.94 -13.17
CA LEU A 279 -4.15 -6.91 -13.26
C LEU A 279 -4.87 -7.10 -11.91
N LEU A 280 -4.11 -7.16 -10.81
CA LEU A 280 -4.64 -7.26 -9.46
C LEU A 280 -5.56 -6.08 -9.13
N LEU A 281 -5.10 -4.85 -9.41
CA LEU A 281 -5.90 -3.64 -9.26
C LEU A 281 -7.15 -3.63 -10.16
N CYS A 282 -7.08 -4.28 -11.33
CA CYS A 282 -8.23 -4.43 -12.21
C CYS A 282 -9.26 -5.44 -11.68
N ILE A 283 -8.80 -6.52 -11.02
CA ILE A 283 -9.63 -7.64 -10.56
C ILE A 283 -10.25 -7.35 -9.20
N GLU A 284 -9.48 -6.91 -8.21
CA GLU A 284 -10.03 -6.51 -6.89
C GLU A 284 -11.11 -5.44 -7.04
N GLY A 285 -11.06 -4.68 -8.13
CA GLY A 285 -11.90 -3.53 -8.32
C GLY A 285 -11.33 -2.40 -7.46
N PRO A 286 -11.12 -1.20 -8.04
CA PRO A 286 -10.45 -0.11 -7.34
C PRO A 286 -11.11 0.23 -5.98
N TYR A 287 -12.42 0.00 -5.89
CA TYR A 287 -13.26 0.30 -4.74
C TYR A 287 -13.15 -0.70 -3.59
N LYS A 288 -13.07 -2.02 -3.87
CA LYS A 288 -12.90 -3.05 -2.84
C LYS A 288 -11.51 -2.91 -2.22
N CYS A 289 -10.47 -2.71 -3.04
CA CYS A 289 -9.10 -2.54 -2.54
C CYS A 289 -9.00 -1.42 -1.48
N ILE A 290 -9.61 -0.25 -1.75
CA ILE A 290 -9.63 0.89 -0.83
C ILE A 290 -10.40 0.58 0.46
N THR A 291 -11.64 0.13 0.33
CA THR A 291 -12.56 -0.01 1.47
C THR A 291 -12.28 -1.27 2.30
N TRP A 292 -11.69 -2.30 1.70
CA TRP A 292 -11.22 -3.49 2.40
C TRP A 292 -9.96 -3.19 3.22
N ALA A 293 -9.02 -2.41 2.69
CA ALA A 293 -7.81 -2.00 3.43
C ALA A 293 -8.15 -1.23 4.72
N THR A 294 -9.22 -0.44 4.69
CA THR A 294 -9.74 0.31 5.85
C THR A 294 -10.63 -0.52 6.79
N GLY A 295 -10.95 -1.77 6.44
CA GLY A 295 -11.88 -2.61 7.21
C GLY A 295 -13.34 -2.15 7.12
N THR A 296 -13.72 -1.51 6.01
CA THR A 296 -15.07 -0.94 5.78
C THR A 296 -15.75 -1.49 4.52
N TRP A 297 -15.21 -2.54 3.89
CA TRP A 297 -15.83 -3.13 2.71
C TRP A 297 -17.26 -3.61 3.05
N PRO A 298 -18.31 -3.10 2.36
CA PRO A 298 -19.68 -3.34 2.82
C PRO A 298 -20.16 -4.78 2.71
N LEU A 299 -19.56 -5.60 1.82
CA LEU A 299 -19.94 -7.00 1.64
C LEU A 299 -19.20 -7.95 2.59
N GLU A 300 -18.13 -7.50 3.25
CA GLU A 300 -17.38 -8.35 4.18
C GLU A 300 -18.15 -8.56 5.49
N GLU A 301 -18.22 -9.81 5.96
CA GLU A 301 -18.83 -10.12 7.25
C GLU A 301 -18.09 -9.43 8.41
N GLU A 302 -18.85 -8.98 9.41
CA GLU A 302 -18.28 -8.35 10.60
C GLU A 302 -17.60 -9.40 11.48
N GLY A 303 -16.28 -9.52 11.33
CA GLY A 303 -15.43 -10.35 12.18
C GLY A 303 -14.39 -9.53 12.95
N LEU A 304 -13.72 -10.21 13.89
CA LEU A 304 -12.57 -9.66 14.63
C LEU A 304 -11.51 -9.07 13.68
N PHE A 305 -11.26 -9.74 12.56
CA PHE A 305 -10.30 -9.30 11.55
C PHE A 305 -10.65 -7.93 10.94
N THR A 306 -11.92 -7.71 10.64
CA THR A 306 -12.44 -6.43 10.14
C THR A 306 -12.34 -5.35 11.22
N MET A 307 -12.69 -5.67 12.47
CA MET A 307 -12.59 -4.72 13.60
C MET A 307 -11.14 -4.30 13.88
N VAL A 308 -10.18 -5.23 13.82
CA VAL A 308 -8.76 -4.92 14.08
C VAL A 308 -8.20 -4.00 12.99
N ARG A 309 -8.48 -4.27 11.71
CA ARG A 309 -8.04 -3.39 10.60
C ARG A 309 -8.63 -1.98 10.75
N PHE A 310 -9.93 -1.89 10.96
CA PHE A 310 -10.61 -0.61 11.21
C PHE A 310 -9.99 0.13 12.41
N GLY A 311 -9.73 -0.59 13.52
CA GLY A 311 -9.13 -0.02 14.72
C GLY A 311 -7.71 0.51 14.50
N ILE A 312 -6.88 -0.20 13.74
CA ILE A 312 -5.52 0.25 13.39
C ILE A 312 -5.59 1.53 12.54
N VAL A 313 -6.43 1.51 11.50
CA VAL A 313 -6.61 2.65 10.58
C VAL A 313 -7.15 3.87 11.31
N PHE A 314 -8.15 3.68 12.18
CA PHE A 314 -8.68 4.73 13.05
C PHE A 314 -7.61 5.29 13.99
N ALA A 315 -6.82 4.43 14.64
CA ALA A 315 -5.76 4.87 15.55
C ALA A 315 -4.66 5.66 14.83
N LEU A 316 -4.28 5.25 13.62
CA LEU A 316 -3.32 5.98 12.80
C LEU A 316 -3.84 7.37 12.44
N GLU A 317 -5.07 7.50 11.95
CA GLU A 317 -5.67 8.81 11.66
C GLU A 317 -5.85 9.68 12.91
N PHE A 318 -6.33 9.10 14.00
CA PHE A 318 -6.50 9.81 15.26
C PHE A 318 -5.16 10.32 15.81
N SER A 319 -4.08 9.55 15.63
CA SER A 319 -2.74 9.98 16.04
C SER A 319 -2.21 11.17 15.22
N ILE A 320 -2.59 11.31 13.95
CA ILE A 320 -2.30 12.50 13.13
C ILE A 320 -3.01 13.71 13.75
N LEU A 321 -4.32 13.59 14.02
CA LEU A 321 -5.13 14.66 14.62
C LEU A 321 -4.51 15.16 15.94
N VAL A 322 -4.16 14.23 16.84
CA VAL A 322 -3.55 14.55 18.13
C VAL A 322 -2.19 15.24 17.94
N SER A 323 -1.36 14.76 17.02
CA SER A 323 -0.04 15.35 16.75
C SER A 323 -0.16 16.78 16.25
N ILE A 324 -1.10 17.05 15.34
CA ILE A 324 -1.36 18.41 14.81
C ILE A 324 -1.91 19.33 15.91
N LEU A 325 -2.86 18.85 16.73
CA LEU A 325 -3.41 19.63 17.84
C LEU A 325 -2.35 20.03 18.87
N MET A 326 -1.43 19.13 19.18
CA MET A 326 -0.31 19.40 20.07
C MET A 326 0.64 20.45 19.49
N GLU A 327 0.89 20.42 18.19
CA GLU A 327 1.73 21.40 17.50
C GLU A 327 1.09 22.80 17.49
N ILE A 328 -0.22 22.88 17.17
CA ILE A 328 -1.01 24.12 17.24
C ILE A 328 -1.00 24.68 18.66
N ARG A 329 -1.21 23.83 19.68
CA ARG A 329 -1.18 24.23 21.10
C ARG A 329 0.19 24.75 21.52
N SER A 330 1.24 24.12 21.04
CA SER A 330 2.63 24.49 21.34
C SER A 330 3.05 25.78 20.61
N ASN A 331 2.24 26.26 19.66
CA ASN A 331 2.48 27.46 18.85
C ASN A 331 3.88 27.44 18.22
N CYS A 332 4.25 26.27 17.70
CA CYS A 332 5.54 25.99 17.08
C CYS A 332 5.51 26.34 15.60
N GLY A 333 6.62 26.88 15.08
CA GLY A 333 6.75 27.21 13.67
C GLY A 333 6.33 28.63 13.30
N THR A 334 6.48 28.94 12.02
CA THR A 334 6.13 30.22 11.42
C THR A 334 4.63 30.39 11.27
N PHE A 335 4.17 31.63 11.02
CA PHE A 335 2.76 31.91 10.75
C PHE A 335 2.22 31.10 9.56
N ASP A 336 3.05 30.91 8.53
CA ASP A 336 2.70 30.16 7.34
C ASP A 336 2.54 28.65 7.67
N GLU A 337 3.45 28.07 8.47
CA GLU A 337 3.34 26.68 8.96
C GLU A 337 2.15 26.46 9.90
N THR A 338 1.80 27.46 10.72
CA THR A 338 0.62 27.39 11.58
C THR A 338 -0.67 27.26 10.75
N LEU A 339 -0.75 27.96 9.62
CA LEU A 339 -1.88 27.86 8.70
C LEU A 339 -1.92 26.51 7.98
N ASP A 340 -0.77 25.94 7.61
CA ASP A 340 -0.68 24.57 7.08
C ASP A 340 -1.21 23.54 8.10
N PHE A 341 -0.92 23.70 9.40
CA PHE A 341 -1.46 22.82 10.46
C PHE A 341 -2.98 22.92 10.60
N PHE A 342 -3.57 24.11 10.45
CA PHE A 342 -5.04 24.24 10.42
C PHE A 342 -5.66 23.53 9.22
N GLY A 343 -5.00 23.57 8.06
CA GLY A 343 -5.39 22.79 6.89
C GLY A 343 -5.33 21.29 7.16
N LEU A 344 -4.19 20.80 7.67
CA LEU A 344 -4.03 19.38 8.02
C LEU A 344 -5.03 18.92 9.10
N PHE A 345 -5.35 19.77 10.07
CA PHE A 345 -6.37 19.50 11.08
C PHE A 345 -7.75 19.29 10.44
N ALA A 346 -8.16 20.19 9.55
CA ALA A 346 -9.43 20.08 8.83
C ALA A 346 -9.48 18.80 7.97
N SER A 347 -8.38 18.48 7.26
CA SER A 347 -8.29 17.25 6.48
C SER A 347 -8.37 15.99 7.34
N SER A 348 -7.67 15.95 8.48
CA SER A 348 -7.72 14.81 9.41
C SER A 348 -9.13 14.61 9.99
N MET A 349 -9.85 15.69 10.28
CA MET A 349 -11.26 15.64 10.70
C MET A 349 -12.18 15.09 9.60
N ILE A 350 -11.95 15.48 8.35
CA ILE A 350 -12.68 14.92 7.19
C ILE A 350 -12.41 13.41 7.07
N CYS A 351 -11.14 12.98 7.13
CA CYS A 351 -10.75 11.57 7.07
C CYS A 351 -11.44 10.73 8.15
N LEU A 352 -11.34 11.15 9.42
CA LEU A 352 -11.98 10.46 10.54
C LEU A 352 -13.49 10.38 10.38
N SER A 353 -14.11 11.47 9.92
CA SER A 353 -15.56 11.50 9.70
C SER A 353 -15.98 10.55 8.58
N LYS A 354 -15.26 10.53 7.45
CA LYS A 354 -15.49 9.57 6.34
C LYS A 354 -15.38 8.14 6.82
N LEU A 355 -14.34 7.82 7.60
CA LEU A 355 -14.10 6.48 8.14
C LEU A 355 -15.25 6.04 9.06
N ILE A 356 -15.64 6.88 10.03
CA ILE A 356 -16.73 6.61 10.98
C ILE A 356 -18.07 6.50 10.25
N LEU A 357 -18.40 7.46 9.38
CA LEU A 357 -19.70 7.50 8.70
C LEU A 357 -19.88 6.31 7.75
N THR A 358 -18.83 5.90 7.05
CA THR A 358 -18.88 4.69 6.20
C THR A 358 -19.14 3.44 7.04
N LYS A 359 -18.53 3.35 8.22
CA LYS A 359 -18.76 2.22 9.14
C LYS A 359 -20.19 2.25 9.72
N LEU A 360 -20.69 3.42 10.11
CA LEU A 360 -22.06 3.57 10.64
C LEU A 360 -23.14 3.21 9.60
N HIS A 361 -22.92 3.58 8.34
CA HIS A 361 -23.85 3.32 7.23
C HIS A 361 -23.50 2.05 6.43
N GLN A 362 -22.70 1.14 7.00
CA GLN A 362 -22.24 -0.06 6.28
C GLN A 362 -23.40 -0.91 5.74
N GLU A 363 -24.51 -1.00 6.47
CA GLU A 363 -25.70 -1.76 6.04
C GLU A 363 -26.43 -1.15 4.84
N ASP A 364 -26.49 0.18 4.77
CA ASP A 364 -27.06 0.87 3.61
C ASP A 364 -26.12 0.72 2.40
N LEU A 365 -24.81 0.88 2.62
CA LEU A 365 -23.79 0.68 1.58
C LEU A 365 -23.78 -0.77 1.06
N ARG A 366 -23.97 -1.75 1.94
CA ARG A 366 -24.06 -3.17 1.56
C ARG A 366 -25.21 -3.40 0.60
N ARG A 367 -26.39 -2.87 0.89
CA ARG A 367 -27.56 -2.94 0.00
C ARG A 367 -27.33 -2.26 -1.34
N ILE A 368 -26.70 -1.08 -1.33
CA ILE A 368 -26.36 -0.35 -2.56
C ILE A 368 -25.38 -1.16 -3.41
N VAL A 369 -24.30 -1.68 -2.83
CA VAL A 369 -23.29 -2.46 -3.57
C VAL A 369 -23.90 -3.77 -4.11
N LEU A 370 -24.73 -4.46 -3.34
CA LEU A 370 -25.46 -5.65 -3.82
C LEU A 370 -26.37 -5.32 -5.00
N SER A 371 -27.06 -4.17 -4.96
CA SER A 371 -27.85 -3.71 -6.10
C SER A 371 -26.99 -3.47 -7.33
N VAL A 372 -25.85 -2.78 -7.17
CA VAL A 372 -24.91 -2.54 -8.28
C VAL A 372 -24.52 -3.87 -8.92
N LEU A 373 -24.10 -4.85 -8.11
CA LEU A 373 -23.69 -6.17 -8.60
C LEU A 373 -24.83 -6.88 -9.36
N ASN A 374 -26.05 -6.83 -8.82
CA ASN A 374 -27.22 -7.44 -9.44
C ASN A 374 -27.56 -6.77 -10.79
N ASP A 375 -27.50 -5.44 -10.87
CA ASP A 375 -27.75 -4.71 -12.12
C ASP A 375 -26.75 -5.10 -13.21
N TRP A 376 -25.48 -5.28 -12.85
CA TRP A 376 -24.44 -5.72 -13.78
C TRP A 376 -24.65 -7.18 -14.21
N PHE A 377 -25.06 -8.05 -13.31
CA PHE A 377 -25.33 -9.46 -13.58
C PHE A 377 -26.50 -9.67 -14.54
N ILE A 378 -27.60 -8.92 -14.35
CA ILE A 378 -28.80 -9.02 -15.19
C ILE A 378 -28.60 -8.34 -16.56
N SER A 379 -27.62 -7.43 -16.70
CA SER A 379 -27.42 -6.67 -17.93
C SER A 379 -26.97 -7.52 -19.13
N VAL A 380 -27.81 -7.58 -20.17
CA VAL A 380 -27.55 -8.32 -21.42
C VAL A 380 -26.43 -7.67 -22.24
N ASP A 381 -25.49 -8.48 -22.71
CA ASP A 381 -24.38 -8.05 -23.57
C ASP A 381 -24.85 -7.38 -24.85
N GLY A 382 -24.28 -6.21 -25.16
CA GLY A 382 -24.62 -5.44 -26.36
C GLY A 382 -25.88 -4.57 -26.26
N SER A 383 -26.62 -4.62 -25.14
CA SER A 383 -27.81 -3.77 -24.92
C SER A 383 -27.45 -2.27 -24.81
N SER A 384 -28.40 -1.40 -25.18
CA SER A 384 -28.34 0.05 -25.00
C SER A 384 -28.04 0.43 -23.54
N THR A 385 -28.71 -0.25 -22.60
CA THR A 385 -28.52 -0.13 -21.14
C THR A 385 -27.09 -0.44 -20.70
N LYS A 386 -26.50 -1.57 -21.13
CA LYS A 386 -25.13 -1.95 -20.76
C LYS A 386 -24.09 -0.97 -21.30
N ASN A 387 -24.29 -0.44 -22.51
CA ASN A 387 -23.42 0.57 -23.09
C ASN A 387 -23.43 1.88 -22.29
N ILE A 388 -24.60 2.30 -21.77
CA ILE A 388 -24.69 3.46 -20.86
C ILE A 388 -23.96 3.17 -19.56
N MET A 389 -24.22 2.02 -18.93
CA MET A 389 -23.54 1.63 -17.68
C MET A 389 -22.02 1.65 -17.85
N LEU A 390 -21.49 1.05 -18.93
CA LEU A 390 -20.06 1.09 -19.28
C LEU A 390 -19.53 2.51 -19.48
N LYS A 391 -20.28 3.40 -20.13
CA LYS A 391 -19.90 4.80 -20.33
C LYS A 391 -19.71 5.53 -18.99
N TYR A 392 -20.65 5.37 -18.06
CA TYR A 392 -20.58 5.98 -16.73
C TYR A 392 -19.46 5.36 -15.88
N THR A 393 -19.29 4.04 -15.93
CA THR A 393 -18.18 3.35 -15.26
C THR A 393 -16.82 3.79 -15.79
N ASN A 394 -16.67 4.00 -17.10
CA ASN A 394 -15.42 4.48 -17.68
C ASN A 394 -15.08 5.91 -17.25
N ARG A 395 -16.08 6.79 -17.13
CA ARG A 395 -15.91 8.13 -16.55
C ARG A 395 -15.50 8.04 -15.08
N SER A 396 -16.15 7.18 -14.30
CA SER A 396 -15.84 6.92 -12.90
C SER A 396 -14.39 6.39 -12.74
N LYS A 397 -13.97 5.41 -13.54
CA LYS A 397 -12.58 4.90 -13.56
C LYS A 397 -11.56 5.96 -13.98
N LEU A 398 -11.93 6.90 -14.86
CA LEU A 398 -11.06 8.01 -15.23
C LEU A 398 -10.83 8.95 -14.04
N VAL A 399 -11.89 9.36 -13.36
CA VAL A 399 -11.80 10.21 -12.15
C VAL A 399 -11.00 9.51 -11.06
N TYR A 400 -11.26 8.21 -10.83
CA TYR A 400 -10.48 7.38 -9.92
C TYR A 400 -8.98 7.46 -10.20
N ARG A 401 -8.55 7.22 -11.45
CA ARG A 401 -7.13 7.27 -11.83
C ARG A 401 -6.52 8.64 -11.59
N ILE A 402 -7.22 9.71 -11.99
CA ILE A 402 -6.73 11.08 -11.84
C ILE A 402 -6.58 11.43 -10.36
N GLN A 403 -7.63 11.25 -9.57
CA GLN A 403 -7.66 11.66 -8.16
C GLN A 403 -6.68 10.85 -7.30
N MET A 404 -6.63 9.53 -7.47
CA MET A 404 -5.66 8.69 -6.74
C MET A 404 -4.22 9.01 -7.15
N SER A 405 -3.95 9.27 -8.44
CA SER A 405 -2.60 9.65 -8.88
C SER A 405 -2.16 10.99 -8.28
N LEU A 406 -3.06 11.98 -8.23
CA LEU A 406 -2.77 13.28 -7.64
C LEU A 406 -2.51 13.17 -6.14
N GLY A 407 -3.33 12.39 -5.42
CA GLY A 407 -3.12 12.13 -3.99
C GLY A 407 -1.78 11.46 -3.69
N LEU A 408 -1.40 10.45 -4.49
CA LEU A 408 -0.10 9.79 -4.35
C LEU A 408 1.08 10.71 -4.66
N VAL A 409 0.95 11.58 -5.68
CA VAL A 409 1.97 12.59 -6.00
C VAL A 409 2.14 13.56 -4.81
N ILE A 410 1.06 14.07 -4.24
CA ILE A 410 1.10 14.98 -3.08
C ILE A 410 1.83 14.33 -1.90
N ILE A 411 1.46 13.12 -1.51
CA ILE A 411 2.15 12.42 -0.41
C ILE A 411 3.62 12.20 -0.74
N THR A 412 3.91 11.76 -1.97
CA THR A 412 5.29 11.52 -2.37
C THR A 412 6.10 12.80 -2.25
N THR A 413 5.56 13.96 -2.65
CA THR A 413 6.21 15.26 -2.43
C THR A 413 6.40 15.58 -0.95
N MET A 414 5.39 15.36 -0.10
CA MET A 414 5.50 15.60 1.35
C MET A 414 6.54 14.69 2.03
N ILE A 415 6.65 13.43 1.61
CA ILE A 415 7.65 12.49 2.11
C ILE A 415 9.04 12.85 1.59
N LEU A 416 9.15 13.24 0.31
CA LEU A 416 10.41 13.66 -0.32
C LEU A 416 10.96 14.94 0.28
N ASP A 417 10.11 15.92 0.62
CA ASP A 417 10.52 17.16 1.28
C ASP A 417 11.15 16.90 2.66
N ALA A 418 10.71 15.83 3.33
CA ALA A 418 11.22 15.37 4.62
C ALA A 418 12.42 14.42 4.55
N LEU A 419 12.89 14.04 3.35
CA LEU A 419 14.13 13.26 3.23
C LEU A 419 15.36 14.11 3.55
N PRO A 420 16.43 13.52 4.09
CA PRO A 420 17.56 14.20 4.73
C PRO A 420 18.55 14.86 3.74
N ALA A 421 18.05 15.38 2.62
CA ALA A 421 18.77 16.32 1.75
C ALA A 421 18.45 17.79 2.10
N SER A 422 17.46 18.06 2.96
CA SER A 422 17.11 19.40 3.46
C SER A 422 17.67 19.63 4.87
N GLU A 423 18.96 19.90 4.99
CA GLU A 423 19.54 20.46 6.22
C GLU A 423 19.11 21.94 6.33
N SER A 424 18.22 22.27 7.27
CA SER A 424 17.95 23.68 7.63
C SER A 424 18.79 24.06 8.85
N TYR A 425 19.76 24.95 8.65
CA TYR A 425 20.58 25.53 9.70
C TYR A 425 19.79 26.65 10.39
N LEU A 426 19.41 26.45 11.65
CA LEU A 426 18.90 27.52 12.51
C LEU A 426 20.11 28.19 13.18
N SER A 427 20.52 29.36 12.66
CA SER A 427 21.55 30.17 13.30
C SER A 427 20.94 30.98 14.44
N ASP A 428 21.02 30.46 15.66
CA ASP A 428 20.68 31.24 16.85
C ASP A 428 21.87 32.15 17.21
N ASN A 429 21.68 33.47 17.05
CA ASN A 429 22.74 34.48 17.17
C ASN A 429 23.22 34.73 18.61
N SER A 430 22.96 33.84 19.57
CA SER A 430 23.32 34.04 20.98
C SER A 430 24.10 32.91 21.67
N THR A 431 24.29 31.75 21.04
CA THR A 431 25.22 30.72 21.54
C THR A 431 25.59 29.79 20.38
N SER A 432 26.89 29.59 20.16
CA SER A 432 27.45 28.77 19.07
C SER A 432 27.22 27.25 19.26
N ASN A 433 25.97 26.82 19.28
CA ASN A 433 25.59 25.42 19.12
C ASN A 433 24.67 25.32 17.89
N GLU A 434 25.20 24.79 16.80
CA GLU A 434 24.42 24.44 15.61
C GLU A 434 23.54 23.22 15.95
N GLU A 435 22.24 23.44 16.19
CA GLU A 435 21.28 22.34 16.37
C GLU A 435 20.80 21.85 15.00
N ILE A 436 21.16 20.62 14.65
CA ILE A 436 20.69 19.93 13.43
C ILE A 436 19.23 19.51 13.64
N VAL A 437 18.29 20.24 13.07
CA VAL A 437 16.86 19.89 13.10
C VAL A 437 16.55 18.97 11.93
N LYS A 438 16.02 17.77 12.23
CA LYS A 438 15.62 16.79 11.21
C LYS A 438 14.17 17.03 10.79
N LEU A 439 13.93 17.33 9.51
CA LEU A 439 12.59 17.50 8.96
C LEU A 439 11.83 16.16 8.94
N ILE A 440 10.53 16.18 9.27
CA ILE A 440 9.65 15.00 9.20
C ILE A 440 8.40 15.34 8.38
N SER A 441 7.75 14.34 7.79
CA SER A 441 6.75 14.52 6.72
C SER A 441 5.54 15.37 7.12
N LEU A 442 5.12 15.32 8.38
CA LEU A 442 4.04 16.17 8.92
C LEU A 442 4.53 17.48 9.55
N LYS A 443 5.84 17.78 9.48
CA LYS A 443 6.49 18.97 10.07
C LYS A 443 6.23 19.20 11.57
N THR A 444 5.87 18.17 12.33
CA THR A 444 5.58 18.22 13.78
C THR A 444 6.86 18.38 14.63
N MET A 445 7.52 19.52 14.49
CA MET A 445 8.86 19.77 15.04
C MET A 445 8.88 19.95 16.56
N CYS A 446 7.84 20.49 17.18
CA CYS A 446 7.83 20.64 18.63
C CYS A 446 7.66 19.29 19.34
N LEU A 447 6.93 18.35 18.74
CA LEU A 447 6.73 17.03 19.34
C LEU A 447 7.93 16.09 19.17
N PHE A 448 8.66 16.25 18.07
CA PHE A 448 9.69 15.30 17.62
C PHE A 448 11.03 15.95 17.23
N GLY A 449 11.28 17.20 17.65
CA GLY A 449 12.42 18.00 17.17
C GLY A 449 13.78 17.51 17.63
N ASN A 450 13.91 17.01 18.86
CA ASN A 450 15.18 16.50 19.39
C ASN A 450 15.12 14.99 19.60
N MET A 451 15.49 14.24 18.55
CA MET A 451 15.38 12.78 18.53
C MET A 451 16.66 12.08 18.11
N SER A 452 16.90 10.93 18.74
CA SER A 452 17.92 9.99 18.28
C SER A 452 17.69 9.59 16.82
N THR A 453 18.76 9.28 16.09
CA THR A 453 18.67 8.88 14.67
C THR A 453 17.78 7.65 14.47
N SER A 454 17.74 6.72 15.43
CA SER A 454 16.85 5.55 15.36
C SER A 454 15.37 5.96 15.47
N THR A 455 15.03 6.78 16.48
CA THR A 455 13.65 7.22 16.70
C THR A 455 13.14 8.08 15.57
N TYR A 456 14.00 8.91 14.97
CA TYR A 456 13.68 9.68 13.77
C TYR A 456 13.20 8.77 12.62
N TRP A 457 13.94 7.71 12.29
CA TRP A 457 13.55 6.81 11.19
C TRP A 457 12.24 6.08 11.50
N THR A 458 12.01 5.71 12.77
CA THR A 458 10.73 5.12 13.19
C THR A 458 9.57 6.08 13.00
N VAL A 459 9.71 7.34 13.43
CA VAL A 459 8.68 8.37 13.26
C VAL A 459 8.48 8.70 11.77
N PHE A 460 9.56 8.78 10.99
CA PHE A 460 9.48 9.02 9.55
C PHE A 460 8.69 7.91 8.82
N VAL A 461 8.98 6.64 9.09
CA VAL A 461 8.23 5.51 8.51
C VAL A 461 6.78 5.53 8.98
N LEU A 462 6.53 5.79 10.27
CA LEU A 462 5.17 5.88 10.81
C LEU A 462 4.38 6.99 10.14
N GLN A 463 4.95 8.19 9.98
CA GLN A 463 4.32 9.32 9.31
C GLN A 463 4.10 9.06 7.81
N GLY A 464 5.00 8.34 7.15
CA GLY A 464 4.79 7.88 5.77
C GLY A 464 3.58 6.95 5.65
N VAL A 465 3.43 5.99 6.58
CA VAL A 465 2.28 5.08 6.62
C VAL A 465 0.98 5.84 6.94
N GLN A 466 1.02 6.76 7.91
CA GLN A 466 -0.09 7.65 8.26
C GLN A 466 -0.56 8.48 7.07
N LEU A 467 0.35 9.11 6.32
CA LEU A 467 0.01 9.89 5.14
C LEU A 467 -0.61 9.02 4.05
N LEU A 468 -0.03 7.84 3.77
CA LEU A 468 -0.59 6.89 2.80
C LEU A 468 -2.03 6.49 3.15
N ASN A 469 -2.27 6.20 4.44
CA ASN A 469 -3.59 5.89 4.96
C ASN A 469 -4.56 7.07 4.78
N ALA A 470 -4.12 8.29 5.05
CA ALA A 470 -4.93 9.50 4.89
C ALA A 470 -5.41 9.70 3.45
N VAL A 471 -4.58 9.45 2.41
CA VAL A 471 -5.04 9.51 1.00
C VAL A 471 -5.95 8.36 0.61
N LEU A 472 -5.70 7.15 1.11
CA LEU A 472 -6.61 6.03 0.89
C LEU A 472 -8.01 6.32 1.45
N ILE A 473 -8.08 6.97 2.61
CA ILE A 473 -9.35 7.40 3.19
C ILE A 473 -9.90 8.58 2.39
N ASP A 474 -9.19 9.70 2.32
CA ASP A 474 -9.73 10.94 1.77
C ASP A 474 -10.10 10.79 0.29
N CYS A 475 -9.10 10.54 -0.56
CA CYS A 475 -9.29 10.39 -1.99
C CYS A 475 -10.02 9.09 -2.33
N GLY A 476 -9.74 8.01 -1.61
CA GLY A 476 -10.30 6.70 -1.92
C GLY A 476 -11.81 6.59 -1.61
N TYR A 477 -12.30 7.19 -0.53
CA TYR A 477 -13.74 7.24 -0.29
C TYR A 477 -14.46 8.18 -1.26
N ASP A 478 -13.85 9.30 -1.66
CA ASP A 478 -14.46 10.22 -2.65
C ASP A 478 -14.70 9.51 -3.99
N VAL A 479 -13.70 8.78 -4.48
CA VAL A 479 -13.81 8.03 -5.73
C VAL A 479 -14.77 6.84 -5.60
N PHE A 480 -14.85 6.22 -4.42
CA PHE A 480 -15.84 5.17 -4.13
C PHE A 480 -17.28 5.69 -4.21
N PHE A 481 -17.59 6.77 -3.48
CA PHE A 481 -18.92 7.37 -3.52
C PHE A 481 -19.24 7.94 -4.90
N PHE A 482 -18.25 8.53 -5.58
CA PHE A 482 -18.41 8.98 -6.97
C PHE A 482 -18.74 7.80 -7.90
N GLY A 483 -18.12 6.64 -7.72
CA GLY A 483 -18.44 5.42 -8.47
C GLY A 483 -19.89 4.97 -8.29
N ILE A 484 -20.38 4.96 -7.05
CA ILE A 484 -21.79 4.65 -6.75
C ILE A 484 -22.73 5.69 -7.39
N ALA A 485 -22.44 6.97 -7.23
CA ALA A 485 -23.23 8.05 -7.83
C ALA A 485 -23.32 7.90 -9.35
N MET A 486 -22.21 7.59 -10.02
CA MET A 486 -22.16 7.37 -11.46
C MET A 486 -22.98 6.14 -11.89
N HIS A 487 -23.02 5.08 -11.08
CA HIS A 487 -23.90 3.93 -11.35
C HIS A 487 -25.38 4.30 -11.21
N ILE A 488 -25.76 5.03 -10.16
CA ILE A 488 -27.15 5.50 -9.97
C ILE A 488 -27.57 6.40 -11.14
N CYS A 489 -26.72 7.35 -11.57
CA CYS A 489 -26.96 8.16 -12.76
C CYS A 489 -27.12 7.32 -14.02
N ALA A 490 -26.32 6.27 -14.19
CA ALA A 490 -26.45 5.34 -15.30
C ALA A 490 -27.79 4.60 -15.29
N GLN A 491 -28.30 4.21 -14.11
CA GLN A 491 -29.62 3.58 -13.97
C GLN A 491 -30.75 4.53 -14.32
N PHE A 492 -30.67 5.82 -13.94
CA PHE A 492 -31.65 6.83 -14.37
C PHE A 492 -31.63 7.05 -15.89
N ASP A 493 -30.44 7.10 -16.51
CA ASP A 493 -30.32 7.20 -17.96
C ASP A 493 -30.83 5.93 -18.67
N ALA A 494 -30.62 4.74 -18.08
CA ALA A 494 -31.18 3.50 -18.59
C ALA A 494 -32.71 3.47 -18.51
N LEU A 495 -33.29 3.94 -17.40
CA LEU A 495 -34.74 4.12 -17.25
C LEU A 495 -35.30 5.09 -18.29
N LYS A 496 -34.57 6.15 -18.63
CA LYS A 496 -34.97 7.08 -19.69
C LYS A 496 -35.06 6.39 -21.04
N ILE A 497 -34.07 5.56 -21.42
CA ILE A 497 -34.14 4.76 -22.66
C ILE A 497 -35.36 3.84 -22.66
N PHE A 498 -35.60 3.14 -21.55
CA PHE A 498 -36.76 2.26 -21.43
C PHE A 498 -38.09 3.04 -21.60
N CYS A 499 -38.14 4.27 -21.09
CA CYS A 499 -39.29 5.16 -21.26
C CYS A 499 -39.48 5.61 -22.72
N ASP A 500 -38.40 5.88 -23.44
CA ASP A 500 -38.45 6.23 -24.87
C ASP A 500 -38.91 5.02 -25.72
N GLU A 501 -38.53 3.79 -25.34
CA GLU A 501 -38.93 2.54 -26.00
C GLU A 501 -40.40 2.15 -25.74
N LEU A 502 -41.00 2.60 -24.62
CA LEU A 502 -42.42 2.38 -24.29
C LEU A 502 -43.40 3.07 -25.27
N ASN A 503 -42.96 4.06 -26.04
CA ASN A 503 -43.81 4.82 -26.96
C ASN A 503 -44.08 4.10 -28.32
N VAL A 504 -43.53 2.91 -28.54
CA VAL A 504 -43.53 2.23 -29.84
C VAL A 504 -44.41 0.96 -29.81
N GLU A 505 -45.67 1.13 -30.21
CA GLU A 505 -46.54 0.20 -30.96
C GLU A 505 -47.07 -1.14 -30.40
N ASP A 506 -46.80 -1.59 -29.16
CA ASP A 506 -47.39 -2.86 -28.65
C ASP A 506 -48.42 -2.68 -27.52
N GLU A 507 -49.73 -2.73 -27.85
CA GLU A 507 -50.83 -2.68 -26.86
C GLU A 507 -50.92 -3.95 -25.98
N GLU A 508 -50.46 -5.11 -26.47
CA GLU A 508 -50.74 -6.40 -25.83
C GLU A 508 -49.90 -6.66 -24.56
N ASN A 509 -48.79 -5.92 -24.35
CA ASN A 509 -47.94 -6.07 -23.16
C ASN A 509 -47.52 -4.74 -22.48
N CYS A 510 -48.22 -3.64 -22.77
CA CYS A 510 -47.89 -2.31 -22.28
C CYS A 510 -48.02 -2.17 -20.76
N LEU A 511 -49.08 -2.74 -20.16
CA LEU A 511 -49.31 -2.73 -18.71
C LEU A 511 -48.20 -3.43 -17.92
N GLU A 512 -47.70 -4.56 -18.44
CA GLU A 512 -46.61 -5.32 -17.82
C GLU A 512 -45.28 -4.54 -17.88
N LYS A 513 -44.94 -3.95 -19.05
CA LYS A 513 -43.75 -3.11 -19.20
C LYS A 513 -43.80 -1.83 -18.35
N ILE A 514 -44.97 -1.20 -18.23
CA ILE A 514 -45.16 -0.04 -17.33
C ILE A 514 -44.97 -0.46 -15.88
N ARG A 515 -45.50 -1.61 -15.48
CA ARG A 515 -45.31 -2.15 -14.13
C ARG A 515 -43.83 -2.40 -13.84
N GLU A 516 -43.11 -3.05 -14.76
CA GLU A 516 -41.66 -3.29 -14.64
C GLU A 516 -40.88 -1.96 -14.53
N PHE A 517 -41.22 -0.97 -15.35
CA PHE A 517 -40.64 0.37 -15.27
C PHE A 517 -40.86 1.03 -13.90
N VAL A 518 -42.11 1.01 -13.41
CA VAL A 518 -42.46 1.62 -12.11
C VAL A 518 -41.75 0.92 -10.96
N GLU A 519 -41.71 -0.41 -10.97
CA GLU A 519 -40.99 -1.21 -9.97
C GLU A 519 -39.49 -0.87 -9.99
N ARG A 520 -38.87 -0.82 -11.17
CA ARG A 520 -37.45 -0.47 -11.32
C ARG A 520 -37.15 0.98 -10.94
N HIS A 521 -38.00 1.93 -11.34
CA HIS A 521 -37.85 3.35 -10.97
C HIS A 521 -37.98 3.56 -9.47
N SER A 522 -38.97 2.93 -8.82
CA SER A 522 -39.13 2.97 -7.36
C SER A 522 -37.92 2.36 -6.64
N TYR A 523 -37.36 1.29 -7.17
CA TYR A 523 -36.17 0.64 -6.62
C TYR A 523 -34.92 1.53 -6.72
N VAL A 524 -34.65 2.13 -7.89
CA VAL A 524 -33.53 3.05 -8.09
C VAL A 524 -33.67 4.29 -7.19
N LEU A 525 -34.90 4.78 -6.96
CA LEU A 525 -35.16 5.87 -6.02
C LEU A 525 -34.87 5.49 -4.56
N ASP A 526 -35.21 4.29 -4.10
CA ASP A 526 -34.87 3.82 -2.74
C ASP A 526 -33.34 3.77 -2.55
N ILE A 527 -32.61 3.26 -3.54
CA ILE A 527 -31.13 3.23 -3.53
C ILE A 527 -30.55 4.64 -3.50
N ALA A 528 -31.06 5.53 -4.36
CA ALA A 528 -30.62 6.92 -4.42
C ALA A 528 -30.91 7.67 -3.11
N HIS A 529 -32.04 7.40 -2.47
CA HIS A 529 -32.39 7.96 -1.17
C HIS A 529 -31.45 7.47 -0.06
N ARG A 530 -31.18 6.16 0.01
CA ARG A 530 -30.20 5.58 0.96
C ARG A 530 -28.81 6.16 0.76
N PHE A 531 -28.36 6.19 -0.49
CA PHE A 531 -27.07 6.79 -0.86
C PHE A 531 -27.01 8.27 -0.47
N GLY A 532 -28.09 9.02 -0.73
CA GLY A 532 -28.23 10.42 -0.35
C GLY A 532 -28.13 10.64 1.15
N ASN A 533 -28.74 9.78 1.98
CA ASN A 533 -28.63 9.87 3.43
C ASN A 533 -27.18 9.65 3.90
N THR A 534 -26.48 8.63 3.39
CA THR A 534 -25.07 8.40 3.72
C THR A 534 -24.18 9.56 3.26
N LEU A 535 -24.38 10.06 2.03
CA LEU A 535 -23.56 11.09 1.43
C LEU A 535 -23.80 12.48 2.04
N SER A 536 -25.02 12.80 2.46
CA SER A 536 -25.37 14.13 2.99
C SER A 536 -24.58 14.48 4.25
N TYR A 537 -24.39 13.52 5.16
CA TYR A 537 -23.55 13.72 6.35
C TYR A 537 -22.08 13.91 5.99
N ILE A 538 -21.57 13.12 5.03
CA ILE A 538 -20.19 13.21 4.56
C ILE A 538 -19.93 14.57 3.87
N LEU A 539 -20.83 14.99 2.98
CA LEU A 539 -20.77 16.27 2.28
C LEU A 539 -20.83 17.45 3.24
N LEU A 540 -21.67 17.39 4.29
CA LEU A 540 -21.74 18.44 5.30
C LEU A 540 -20.39 18.64 5.98
N VAL A 541 -19.75 17.55 6.40
CA VAL A 541 -18.42 17.59 7.02
C VAL A 541 -17.36 18.09 6.05
N ILE A 542 -17.37 17.63 4.80
CA ILE A 542 -16.45 18.08 3.75
C ILE A 542 -16.62 19.59 3.50
N LEU A 543 -17.85 20.09 3.41
CA LEU A 543 -18.13 21.51 3.20
C LEU A 543 -17.62 22.37 4.36
N MET A 544 -17.82 21.91 5.60
CA MET A 544 -17.28 22.57 6.79
C MET A 544 -15.74 22.60 6.79
N GLY A 545 -15.10 21.45 6.53
CA GLY A 545 -13.64 21.36 6.49
C GLY A 545 -13.02 22.16 5.34
N ASN A 546 -13.63 22.12 4.15
CA ASN A 546 -13.19 22.94 3.00
C ASN A 546 -13.39 24.43 3.26
N GLY A 547 -14.44 24.82 3.99
CA GLY A 547 -14.62 26.20 4.45
C GLY A 547 -13.47 26.67 5.32
N ILE A 548 -13.01 25.83 6.26
CA ILE A 548 -11.83 26.11 7.10
C ILE A 548 -10.57 26.27 6.23
N HIS A 549 -10.36 25.37 5.26
CA HIS A 549 -9.24 25.43 4.31
C HIS A 549 -9.23 26.71 3.48
N ILE A 550 -10.36 27.09 2.88
CA ILE A 550 -10.49 28.30 2.06
C ILE A 550 -10.22 29.55 2.91
N CYS A 551 -10.74 29.59 4.14
CA CYS A 551 -10.49 30.67 5.07
C CYS A 551 -9.00 30.76 5.45
N ALA A 552 -8.34 29.63 5.76
CA ALA A 552 -6.91 29.59 6.07
C ALA A 552 -6.05 30.03 4.88
N ALA A 553 -6.36 29.57 3.67
CA ALA A 553 -5.67 29.95 2.43
C ALA A 553 -5.93 31.42 2.01
N ALA A 554 -7.09 31.98 2.35
CA ALA A 554 -7.36 33.41 2.16
C ALA A 554 -6.51 34.26 3.11
N LEU A 555 -6.30 33.80 4.36
CA LEU A 555 -5.47 34.48 5.35
C LEU A 555 -3.98 34.46 4.98
N THR A 556 -3.46 33.36 4.43
CA THR A 556 -2.07 33.31 3.92
C THR A 556 -1.88 34.33 2.79
N LYS A 557 -2.80 34.38 1.83
CA LYS A 557 -2.71 35.25 0.64
C LYS A 557 -2.99 36.73 0.91
N SER A 558 -3.83 37.04 1.92
CA SER A 558 -4.14 38.41 2.33
C SER A 558 -3.01 39.07 3.13
N SER A 559 -1.97 38.31 3.55
CA SER A 559 -0.81 38.83 4.26
C SER A 559 0.16 39.60 3.34
N THR A 560 -0.32 40.71 2.77
CA THR A 560 0.56 41.77 2.27
C THR A 560 1.24 42.46 3.45
N VAL A 561 2.46 42.95 3.19
CA VAL A 561 3.58 43.22 4.11
C VAL A 561 3.26 43.96 5.43
N GLU A 562 2.16 44.71 5.54
CA GLU A 562 1.83 45.49 6.74
C GLU A 562 1.04 44.72 7.83
N CYS A 563 0.46 43.55 7.53
CA CYS A 563 -0.42 42.84 8.48
C CYS A 563 0.20 41.60 9.16
N ARG A 564 1.49 41.30 8.92
CA ARG A 564 2.19 40.14 9.50
C ARG A 564 2.40 40.22 11.02
N SER A 565 2.36 41.42 11.61
CA SER A 565 2.65 41.64 13.05
C SER A 565 1.39 41.68 13.94
N CYS A 566 0.22 41.99 13.39
CA CYS A 566 -1.02 42.19 14.16
C CYS A 566 -1.97 40.98 14.13
N LEU A 567 -2.07 40.29 12.99
CA LEU A 567 -3.00 39.17 12.81
C LEU A 567 -2.75 37.97 13.77
N PRO A 568 -1.49 37.59 14.10
CA PRO A 568 -1.22 36.54 15.08
C PRO A 568 -1.67 36.90 16.49
N ARG A 569 -1.68 38.19 16.88
CA ARG A 569 -2.19 38.63 18.19
C ARG A 569 -3.71 38.54 18.26
N VAL A 570 -4.41 38.98 17.21
CA VAL A 570 -5.88 38.94 17.16
C VAL A 570 -6.40 37.50 17.14
N LEU A 571 -5.76 36.60 16.38
CA LEU A 571 -6.11 35.17 16.40
C LEU A 571 -5.78 34.53 17.77
N LYS A 572 -4.65 34.89 18.39
CA LYS A 572 -4.28 34.45 19.75
C LYS A 572 -5.28 34.90 20.81
N ASP A 573 -5.80 36.12 20.71
CA ASP A 573 -6.80 36.65 21.65
C ASP A 573 -8.18 36.01 21.43
N LEU A 574 -8.56 35.68 20.19
CA LEU A 574 -9.78 34.93 19.88
C LEU A 574 -9.75 33.49 20.38
N ILE A 575 -8.63 32.78 20.21
CA ILE A 575 -8.45 31.40 20.70
C ILE A 575 -8.40 31.37 22.24
N ARG A 576 -7.73 32.34 22.87
CA ARG A 576 -7.71 32.48 24.34
C ARG A 576 -9.10 32.81 24.89
N SER A 577 -9.90 33.61 24.18
CA SER A 577 -11.27 33.95 24.56
C SER A 577 -12.26 32.79 24.39
N SER A 578 -12.08 31.90 23.41
CA SER A 578 -12.98 30.76 23.18
C SER A 578 -12.70 29.54 24.06
N MET A 579 -11.53 29.49 24.71
CA MET A 579 -11.15 28.42 25.64
C MET A 579 -11.47 28.72 27.12
N HIS A 580 -11.88 29.95 27.43
CA HIS A 580 -12.31 30.38 28.77
C HIS A 580 -13.83 30.49 28.93
N ALA A 581 -14.58 30.21 27.87
CA ALA A 581 -16.03 29.97 27.88
C ALA A 581 -16.28 28.47 27.69
#